data_AF-A0A0M3K6A9-F1
#
_entry.id   AF-A0A0M3K6A9-F1
#
_cell.length_a   1.000
_cell.length_b   1.000
_cell.length_c   1.000
_cell.angle_alpha   90.00
_cell.angle_beta   90.00
_cell.angle_gamma   90.00
#
_symmetry.space_group_name_H-M   'P 1'
#
loop_
_entity.id
_entity.type
_entity.pdbx_description
1 polymer ?
#
loop_
_entity_poly.entity_id
_entity_poly.type
_entity_poly.pdbx_seq_one_letter_code
_entity_poly.pdbx_strand_id
1 'polypeptide(L)'
;MRHHQDHPSITKQSDKLIEYPVFNVTSQQKAEEELDAKLEKDDFASMNIIGQFNKGFIITQLYNDLFIVDQHASDEKFNFERLQSKARIQSQLLISPRVLNIGAMEEAILRDNIDIFNCNGYEFRYDEEDIHEMLSVLKQYPGIMYRPTKVHKLFASRACRTSVMIGTSLSSAQMQKVSLLFTVPLR
;
A
#
# COMPACT_ATOMS: atom_id res chain seq x y z
N MET A 1 25.90 -61.70 -45.19
CA MET A 1 25.64 -60.37 -45.81
C MET A 1 24.65 -59.63 -44.92
N ARG A 2 24.92 -58.36 -44.66
CA ARG A 2 24.27 -57.46 -43.70
C ARG A 2 22.88 -56.96 -44.18
N HIS A 3 22.22 -56.26 -43.25
CA HIS A 3 21.14 -55.26 -43.40
C HIS A 3 19.73 -55.81 -43.17
N HIS A 4 18.83 -55.19 -42.40
CA HIS A 4 18.86 -53.98 -41.58
C HIS A 4 17.68 -54.13 -40.60
N GLN A 5 17.84 -53.78 -39.33
CA GLN A 5 16.73 -53.63 -38.39
C GLN A 5 16.04 -52.28 -38.65
N ASP A 6 14.71 -52.26 -38.60
CA ASP A 6 13.92 -51.05 -38.37
C ASP A 6 12.94 -51.32 -37.22
N HIS A 7 13.29 -50.78 -36.04
CA HIS A 7 12.38 -50.63 -34.90
C HIS A 7 11.58 -49.34 -35.08
N PRO A 8 10.25 -49.33 -34.85
CA PRO A 8 9.47 -48.11 -34.84
C PRO A 8 9.80 -47.27 -33.60
N SER A 9 10.06 -45.99 -33.84
CA SER A 9 10.50 -45.00 -32.86
C SER A 9 9.42 -44.68 -31.83
N ILE A 10 9.75 -44.84 -30.55
CA ILE A 10 8.95 -44.36 -29.42
C ILE A 10 9.06 -42.83 -29.39
N THR A 11 7.94 -42.16 -29.61
CA THR A 11 7.77 -40.71 -29.50
C THR A 11 8.17 -40.27 -28.09
N LYS A 12 9.25 -39.49 -27.99
CA LYS A 12 9.68 -38.84 -26.76
C LYS A 12 8.62 -37.82 -26.33
N GLN A 13 7.81 -38.17 -25.34
CA GLN A 13 7.05 -37.19 -24.58
C GLN A 13 8.07 -36.37 -23.78
N SER A 14 8.11 -35.08 -24.06
CA SER A 14 8.98 -34.13 -23.40
C SER A 14 8.50 -33.93 -21.96
N ASP A 15 9.11 -34.64 -21.01
CA ASP A 15 9.03 -34.32 -19.59
C ASP A 15 9.56 -32.89 -19.41
N LYS A 16 8.63 -31.94 -19.23
CA LYS A 16 8.99 -30.65 -18.63
C LYS A 16 9.38 -30.97 -17.19
N LEU A 17 10.68 -30.91 -16.91
CA LEU A 17 11.19 -30.88 -15.55
C LEU A 17 10.59 -29.66 -14.86
N ILE A 18 9.56 -29.88 -14.05
CA ILE A 18 9.07 -28.88 -13.11
C ILE A 18 10.15 -28.84 -12.02
N GLU A 19 10.96 -27.77 -12.00
CA GLU A 19 11.88 -27.50 -10.90
C GLU A 19 11.03 -27.21 -9.66
N TYR A 20 10.92 -28.20 -8.79
CA TYR A 20 10.29 -28.01 -7.49
C TYR A 20 11.26 -27.31 -6.54
N PRO A 21 10.79 -26.37 -5.70
CA PRO A 21 11.61 -25.78 -4.66
C PRO A 21 12.06 -26.88 -3.69
N VAL A 22 13.36 -27.16 -3.63
CA VAL A 22 13.94 -28.10 -2.66
C VAL A 22 14.40 -27.30 -1.43
N PHE A 23 13.92 -27.65 -0.24
CA PHE A 23 14.33 -27.02 1.01
C PHE A 23 15.49 -27.82 1.65
N ASN A 24 16.71 -27.27 1.60
CA ASN A 24 17.91 -27.92 2.16
C ASN A 24 18.41 -27.13 3.37
N VAL A 25 17.84 -27.39 4.54
CA VAL A 25 18.09 -26.54 5.70
C VAL A 25 19.15 -27.12 6.63
N THR A 26 20.19 -26.32 6.92
CA THR A 26 21.21 -26.61 7.96
C THR A 26 21.18 -25.60 9.12
N SER A 27 20.41 -24.50 9.02
CA SER A 27 20.25 -23.50 10.10
C SER A 27 18.90 -22.79 10.03
N GLN A 28 18.36 -22.35 11.18
CA GLN A 28 17.01 -21.79 11.30
C GLN A 28 16.77 -20.50 10.48
N GLN A 29 17.73 -19.56 10.48
CA GLN A 29 17.62 -18.33 9.67
C GLN A 29 17.60 -18.60 8.16
N LYS A 30 18.38 -19.58 7.68
CA LYS A 30 18.36 -19.98 6.27
C LYS A 30 17.05 -20.68 5.89
N ALA A 31 16.42 -21.36 6.86
CA ALA A 31 15.12 -21.98 6.67
C ALA A 31 14.04 -20.94 6.38
N GLU A 32 13.99 -19.87 7.18
CA GLU A 32 13.00 -18.79 7.05
C GLU A 32 13.19 -18.03 5.74
N GLU A 33 14.43 -17.69 5.37
CA GLU A 33 14.73 -17.02 4.10
C GLU A 33 14.40 -17.89 2.89
N GLU A 34 14.70 -19.20 2.93
CA GLU A 34 14.31 -20.12 1.85
C GLU A 34 12.80 -20.35 1.79
N LEU A 35 12.12 -20.33 2.93
CA LEU A 35 10.66 -20.47 3.03
C LEU A 35 9.96 -19.27 2.38
N ASP A 36 10.34 -18.05 2.75
CA ASP A 36 9.78 -16.81 2.22
C ASP A 36 10.12 -16.62 0.73
N ALA A 37 11.27 -17.10 0.29
CA ALA A 37 11.68 -17.01 -1.11
C ALA A 37 10.99 -18.02 -2.03
N LYS A 38 10.43 -19.11 -1.49
CA LYS A 38 9.92 -20.26 -2.27
C LYS A 38 8.43 -20.56 -2.10
N LEU A 39 7.74 -19.91 -1.16
CA LEU A 39 6.28 -20.06 -0.99
C LEU A 39 5.53 -18.80 -1.43
N GLU A 40 4.74 -18.93 -2.49
CA GLU A 40 3.79 -17.91 -2.91
C GLU A 40 2.39 -18.15 -2.31
N LYS A 41 1.52 -17.14 -2.36
CA LYS A 41 0.14 -17.25 -1.84
C LYS A 41 -0.67 -18.37 -2.51
N ASP A 42 -0.41 -18.62 -3.78
CA ASP A 42 -1.11 -19.65 -4.57
C ASP A 42 -0.63 -21.06 -4.22
N ASP A 43 0.58 -21.21 -3.67
CA ASP A 43 1.09 -22.50 -3.20
C ASP A 43 0.26 -23.03 -2.02
N PHE A 44 -0.23 -22.15 -1.14
CA PHE A 44 -1.12 -22.54 -0.03
C PHE A 44 -2.43 -23.18 -0.52
N ALA A 45 -2.93 -22.79 -1.70
CA ALA A 45 -4.12 -23.40 -2.29
C ALA A 45 -3.83 -24.81 -2.87
N SER A 46 -2.56 -25.09 -3.17
CA SER A 46 -2.09 -26.36 -3.73
C SER A 46 -1.61 -27.35 -2.65
N MET A 47 -1.53 -26.92 -1.38
CA MET A 47 -1.15 -27.76 -0.26
C MET A 47 -2.19 -28.88 -0.02
N ASN A 48 -1.72 -30.12 0.02
CA ASN A 48 -2.55 -31.26 0.38
C ASN A 48 -2.57 -31.44 1.89
N ILE A 49 -3.75 -31.39 2.52
CA ILE A 49 -3.90 -31.61 3.96
C ILE A 49 -3.81 -33.10 4.26
N ILE A 50 -2.80 -33.50 5.03
CA ILE A 50 -2.62 -34.90 5.47
C ILE A 50 -3.47 -35.17 6.71
N GLY A 51 -3.49 -34.25 7.68
CA GLY A 51 -4.25 -34.41 8.91
C GLY A 51 -3.87 -33.43 10.01
N GLN A 52 -4.37 -33.69 11.22
CA GLN A 52 -4.11 -32.88 12.39
C GLN A 52 -3.16 -33.58 13.36
N PHE A 53 -2.18 -32.86 13.88
CA PHE A 53 -1.27 -33.32 14.93
C PHE A 53 -1.53 -32.58 16.24
N ASN A 54 -1.57 -33.33 17.35
CA ASN A 54 -1.70 -32.83 18.71
C ASN A 54 -2.84 -31.81 18.94
N LYS A 55 -3.91 -31.87 18.14
CA LYS A 55 -5.05 -30.92 18.17
C LYS A 55 -4.67 -29.43 18.08
N GLY A 56 -3.47 -29.12 17.60
CA GLY A 56 -2.92 -27.76 17.52
C GLY A 56 -2.29 -27.43 16.18
N PHE A 57 -1.92 -28.45 15.40
CA PHE A 57 -1.21 -28.29 14.15
C PHE A 57 -1.89 -29.02 13.01
N ILE A 58 -1.82 -28.43 11.82
CA ILE A 58 -2.24 -29.05 10.56
C ILE A 58 -0.98 -29.49 9.83
N ILE A 59 -0.90 -30.77 9.49
CA ILE A 59 0.18 -31.32 8.68
C ILE A 59 -0.25 -31.27 7.22
N THR A 60 0.54 -30.61 6.39
CA THR A 60 0.28 -30.44 4.96
C THR A 60 1.50 -30.83 4.15
N GLN A 61 1.27 -31.25 2.92
CA GLN A 61 2.33 -31.55 1.97
C GLN A 61 2.18 -30.64 0.76
N LEU A 62 3.31 -30.07 0.33
CA LEU A 62 3.42 -29.36 -0.94
C LEU A 62 4.60 -29.96 -1.68
N TYR A 63 4.37 -30.45 -2.90
CA TYR A 63 5.36 -31.19 -3.68
C TYR A 63 5.97 -32.35 -2.86
N ASN A 64 7.28 -32.31 -2.61
CA ASN A 64 8.02 -33.34 -1.87
C ASN A 64 8.25 -32.99 -0.39
N ASP A 65 7.76 -31.83 0.05
CA ASP A 65 8.06 -31.27 1.36
C ASP A 65 6.85 -31.29 2.29
N LEU A 66 7.14 -31.47 3.58
CA LEU A 66 6.15 -31.54 4.65
C LEU A 66 6.16 -30.25 5.47
N PHE A 67 4.99 -29.65 5.61
CA PHE A 67 4.79 -28.42 6.37
C PHE A 67 3.90 -28.68 7.59
N ILE A 68 4.22 -28.00 8.69
CA ILE A 68 3.41 -27.95 9.89
C ILE A 68 2.86 -26.53 10.07
N VAL A 69 1.54 -26.42 10.15
CA VAL A 69 0.85 -25.13 10.28
C VAL A 69 0.25 -25.04 11.67
N ASP A 70 0.58 -23.99 12.42
CA ASP A 70 -0.08 -23.67 13.69
C ASP A 70 -1.49 -23.17 13.42
N GLN A 71 -2.49 -23.92 13.89
CA GLN A 71 -3.90 -23.62 13.61
C GLN A 71 -4.35 -22.33 14.30
N HIS A 72 -3.84 -22.04 15.51
CA HIS A 72 -4.27 -20.91 16.30
C HIS A 72 -3.67 -19.62 15.75
N ALA A 73 -2.36 -19.61 15.52
CA ALA A 73 -1.69 -18.45 14.93
C ALA A 73 -2.24 -18.12 13.53
N SER A 74 -2.55 -19.15 12.72
CA SER A 74 -3.12 -18.95 11.38
C SER A 74 -4.54 -18.39 11.43
N ASP A 75 -5.41 -18.92 12.30
CA ASP A 75 -6.78 -18.41 12.44
C ASP A 75 -6.80 -17.00 13.04
N GLU A 76 -5.96 -16.71 14.03
CA GLU A 76 -5.80 -15.37 14.58
C GLU A 76 -5.34 -14.36 13.53
N LYS A 77 -4.33 -14.72 12.72
CA LYS A 77 -3.82 -13.87 11.63
C LYS A 77 -4.91 -13.59 10.60
N PHE A 78 -5.66 -14.61 10.18
CA PHE A 78 -6.79 -14.45 9.26
C PHE A 78 -7.87 -13.54 9.84
N ASN A 79 -8.27 -13.77 11.09
CA ASN A 79 -9.29 -12.97 11.76
C ASN A 79 -8.83 -11.53 11.97
N PHE A 80 -7.58 -11.30 12.34
CA PHE A 80 -6.99 -9.98 12.49
C PHE A 80 -7.03 -9.20 11.17
N GLU A 81 -6.59 -9.79 10.05
CA GLU A 81 -6.61 -9.13 8.75
C GLU A 81 -8.04 -8.87 8.25
N ARG A 82 -8.95 -9.81 8.50
CA ARG A 82 -10.37 -9.63 8.21
C ARG A 82 -10.99 -8.49 9.02
N LEU A 83 -10.65 -8.37 10.30
CA LEU A 83 -11.12 -7.27 11.15
C LEU A 83 -10.49 -5.95 10.73
N GLN A 84 -9.18 -5.89 10.50
CA GLN A 84 -8.50 -4.68 10.01
C GLN A 84 -9.10 -4.13 8.71
N SER A 85 -9.52 -5.02 7.80
CA SER A 85 -10.07 -4.61 6.50
C SER A 85 -11.56 -4.25 6.54
N LYS A 86 -12.36 -4.92 7.40
CA LYS A 86 -13.83 -4.82 7.35
C LYS A 86 -14.46 -4.19 8.58
N ALA A 87 -13.78 -4.16 9.71
CA ALA A 87 -14.36 -3.62 10.94
C ALA A 87 -14.53 -2.10 10.79
N ARG A 88 -15.74 -1.64 11.08
CA ARG A 88 -16.02 -0.21 11.27
C ARG A 88 -16.27 -0.01 12.76
N ILE A 89 -15.51 0.90 13.36
CA ILE A 89 -15.69 1.29 14.75
C ILE A 89 -16.96 2.14 14.83
N GLN A 90 -17.85 1.77 15.75
CA GLN A 90 -19.05 2.56 16.01
C GLN A 90 -18.67 3.87 16.69
N SER A 91 -19.01 4.99 16.05
CA SER A 91 -18.82 6.32 16.61
C SER A 91 -19.72 6.58 17.81
N GLN A 92 -19.19 7.23 18.84
CA GLN A 92 -19.96 7.88 19.89
C GLN A 92 -19.88 9.39 19.71
N LEU A 93 -21.04 10.05 19.61
CA LEU A 93 -21.08 11.50 19.50
C LEU A 93 -20.60 12.16 20.79
N LEU A 94 -19.76 13.19 20.65
CA LEU A 94 -19.35 14.04 21.74
C LEU A 94 -20.55 14.88 22.22
N ILE A 95 -20.69 15.04 23.54
CA ILE A 95 -21.72 15.92 24.13
C ILE A 95 -21.57 17.36 23.61
N SER A 96 -20.33 17.81 23.41
CA SER A 96 -20.00 19.07 22.76
C SER A 96 -18.92 18.84 21.69
N PRO A 97 -19.17 19.18 20.41
CA PRO A 97 -18.17 19.08 19.37
C PRO A 97 -16.90 19.88 19.71
N ARG A 98 -15.72 19.30 19.45
CA ARG A 98 -14.44 19.97 19.68
C ARG A 98 -13.91 20.54 18.37
N VAL A 99 -13.62 21.83 18.36
CA VAL A 99 -12.95 22.49 17.23
C VAL A 99 -11.50 22.03 17.18
N LEU A 100 -11.05 21.58 16.00
CA LEU A 100 -9.68 21.14 15.77
C LEU A 100 -8.89 22.23 15.05
N ASN A 101 -7.80 22.67 15.68
CA ASN A 101 -6.88 23.65 15.10
C ASN A 101 -5.80 22.92 14.29
N ILE A 102 -6.10 22.60 13.04
CA ILE A 102 -5.19 21.93 12.11
C ILE A 102 -4.77 22.86 10.96
N GLY A 103 -3.61 22.60 10.37
CA GLY A 103 -3.12 23.35 9.22
C GLY A 103 -3.88 23.01 7.94
N ALA A 104 -3.86 23.92 6.96
CA ALA A 104 -4.58 23.73 5.69
C ALA A 104 -4.17 22.48 4.90
N MET A 105 -2.92 22.02 5.06
CA MET A 105 -2.48 20.77 4.43
C MET A 105 -2.99 19.53 5.17
N GLU A 106 -2.98 19.54 6.50
CA GLU A 106 -3.53 18.44 7.31
C GLU A 106 -5.03 18.31 7.09
N GLU A 107 -5.74 19.44 7.00
CA GLU A 107 -7.16 19.48 6.63
C GLU A 107 -7.40 18.88 5.24
N ALA A 108 -6.53 19.16 4.26
CA ALA A 108 -6.64 18.56 2.93
C ALA A 108 -6.46 17.03 2.98
N ILE A 109 -5.45 16.54 3.71
CA ILE A 109 -5.22 15.10 3.90
C ILE A 109 -6.43 14.44 4.59
N LEU A 110 -6.98 15.11 5.61
CA LEU A 110 -8.16 14.65 6.32
C LEU A 110 -9.38 14.57 5.40
N ARG A 111 -9.61 15.59 4.57
CA ARG A 111 -10.70 15.62 3.57
C ARG A 111 -10.56 14.49 2.55
N ASP A 112 -9.35 14.30 2.03
CA ASP A 112 -9.05 13.28 1.02
C ASP A 112 -9.20 11.84 1.56
N ASN A 113 -9.10 11.65 2.88
CA ASN A 113 -9.12 10.34 3.53
C ASN A 113 -10.26 10.18 4.55
N ILE A 114 -11.33 10.99 4.44
CA ILE A 114 -12.40 11.07 5.44
C ILE A 114 -13.05 9.71 5.74
N ASP A 115 -13.15 8.83 4.74
CA ASP A 115 -13.71 7.50 4.90
C ASP A 115 -12.89 6.62 5.84
N ILE A 116 -11.55 6.77 5.85
CA ILE A 116 -10.68 6.05 6.78
C ILE A 116 -11.00 6.49 8.21
N PHE A 117 -11.14 7.79 8.43
CA PHE A 117 -11.49 8.31 9.75
C PHE A 117 -12.89 7.87 10.20
N ASN A 118 -13.88 7.92 9.31
CA ASN A 118 -15.24 7.48 9.57
C ASN A 118 -15.29 5.97 9.91
N CYS A 119 -14.52 5.14 9.20
CA CYS A 119 -14.37 3.72 9.52
C CYS A 119 -13.71 3.49 10.89
N ASN A 120 -12.85 4.41 11.33
CA ASN A 120 -12.24 4.41 12.65
C ASN A 120 -13.10 5.11 13.72
N GLY A 121 -14.35 5.44 13.41
CA GLY A 121 -15.31 6.00 14.36
C GLY A 121 -15.19 7.52 14.58
N TYR A 122 -14.34 8.22 13.82
CA TYR A 122 -14.18 9.66 13.90
C TYR A 122 -14.99 10.37 12.82
N GLU A 123 -15.94 11.20 13.25
CA GLU A 123 -16.77 12.02 12.37
C GLU A 123 -16.33 13.48 12.47
N PHE A 124 -16.27 14.16 11.31
CA PHE A 124 -15.86 15.56 11.22
C PHE A 124 -16.93 16.38 10.53
N ARG A 125 -17.11 17.62 11.00
CA ARG A 125 -17.96 18.63 10.36
C ARG A 125 -17.07 19.74 9.83
N TYR A 126 -17.33 20.17 8.60
CA TYR A 126 -16.60 21.25 7.97
C TYR A 126 -17.36 22.56 8.13
N ASP A 127 -16.63 23.62 8.41
CA ASP A 127 -17.19 24.96 8.36
C ASP A 127 -17.14 25.49 6.92
N GLU A 128 -18.19 26.20 6.50
CA GLU A 128 -18.30 26.82 5.17
C GLU A 128 -17.78 28.28 5.16
N GLU A 129 -16.96 28.65 6.14
CA GLU A 129 -16.33 29.98 6.24
C GLU A 129 -15.58 30.38 4.97
N ASP A 130 -14.89 29.45 4.29
CA ASP A 130 -14.09 29.73 3.10
C ASP A 130 -14.95 30.25 1.92
N ILE A 131 -16.19 29.75 1.79
CA ILE A 131 -17.14 30.20 0.76
C ILE A 131 -17.64 31.61 1.10
N HIS A 132 -17.94 31.87 2.37
CA HIS A 132 -18.41 33.17 2.83
C HIS A 132 -17.32 34.26 2.67
N GLU A 133 -16.06 33.93 2.98
CA GLU A 133 -14.90 34.80 2.76
C GLU A 133 -14.80 35.17 1.26
N MET A 134 -14.82 34.16 0.39
CA MET A 134 -14.70 34.36 -1.05
C MET A 134 -15.89 35.15 -1.64
N LEU A 135 -17.13 34.83 -1.25
CA LEU A 135 -18.32 35.55 -1.70
C LEU A 135 -18.28 37.02 -1.27
N SER A 136 -17.83 37.31 -0.06
CA SER A 136 -17.74 38.68 0.45
C SER A 136 -16.76 39.51 -0.37
N VAL A 137 -15.59 38.95 -0.70
CA VAL A 137 -14.57 39.62 -1.49
C VAL A 137 -15.00 39.78 -2.95
N LEU A 138 -15.55 38.74 -3.57
CA LEU A 138 -15.95 38.78 -4.98
C LEU A 138 -17.18 39.67 -5.25
N LYS A 139 -18.06 39.83 -4.25
CA LYS A 139 -19.14 40.84 -4.30
C LYS A 139 -18.59 42.27 -4.38
N GLN A 140 -17.51 42.55 -3.66
CA GLN A 140 -16.90 43.88 -3.60
C GLN A 140 -15.96 44.13 -4.78
N TYR A 141 -15.25 43.10 -5.24
CA TYR A 141 -14.26 43.18 -6.31
C TYR A 141 -14.51 42.06 -7.34
N PRO A 142 -15.46 42.23 -8.27
CA PRO A 142 -15.75 41.21 -9.26
C PRO A 142 -14.57 41.03 -10.22
N GLY A 143 -14.29 39.77 -10.60
CA GLY A 143 -13.26 39.41 -11.58
C GLY A 143 -11.85 39.29 -11.03
N ILE A 144 -11.61 39.54 -9.74
CA ILE A 144 -10.30 39.29 -9.14
C ILE A 144 -10.12 37.80 -8.83
N MET A 145 -8.91 37.29 -9.02
CA MET A 145 -8.54 35.96 -8.52
C MET A 145 -8.29 36.06 -7.02
N TYR A 146 -9.31 35.74 -6.23
CA TYR A 146 -9.20 35.62 -4.78
C TYR A 146 -8.95 34.17 -4.37
N ARG A 147 -8.05 33.94 -3.41
CA ARG A 147 -7.83 32.64 -2.78
C ARG A 147 -8.05 32.79 -1.29
N PRO A 148 -9.02 32.05 -0.70
CA PRO A 148 -9.23 32.01 0.74
C PRO A 148 -7.97 31.68 1.52
N THR A 149 -7.92 32.11 2.78
CA THR A 149 -6.73 32.02 3.61
C THR A 149 -6.17 30.58 3.71
N LYS A 150 -7.06 29.59 3.81
CA LYS A 150 -6.67 28.17 3.86
C LYS A 150 -6.06 27.69 2.54
N VAL A 151 -6.67 28.02 1.41
CA VAL A 151 -6.16 27.66 0.07
C VAL A 151 -4.80 28.30 -0.19
N HIS A 152 -4.62 29.55 0.22
CA HIS A 152 -3.33 30.23 0.14
C HIS A 152 -2.25 29.51 0.96
N LYS A 153 -2.55 29.14 2.22
CA LYS A 153 -1.63 28.37 3.08
C LYS A 153 -1.31 26.99 2.50
N LEU A 154 -2.29 26.33 1.89
CA LEU A 154 -2.08 25.05 1.20
C LEU A 154 -1.09 25.20 0.04
N PHE A 155 -1.26 26.23 -0.80
CA PHE A 155 -0.37 26.49 -1.94
C PHE A 155 1.04 26.84 -1.48
N ALA A 156 1.17 27.69 -0.47
CA ALA A 156 2.47 28.01 0.14
C ALA A 156 3.15 26.73 0.67
N SER A 157 2.42 25.88 1.41
CA SER A 157 2.98 24.64 1.94
C SER A 157 3.42 23.67 0.85
N ARG A 158 2.62 23.52 -0.21
CA ARG A 158 2.99 22.69 -1.38
C ARG A 158 4.24 23.22 -2.06
N ALA A 159 4.27 24.53 -2.35
CA ALA A 159 5.42 25.17 -2.98
C ALA A 159 6.71 24.95 -2.16
N CYS A 160 6.66 25.11 -0.84
CA CYS A 160 7.82 24.87 0.03
C CYS A 160 8.33 23.43 -0.05
N ARG A 161 7.44 22.42 -0.08
CA ARG A 161 7.85 21.00 -0.15
C ARG A 161 8.37 20.58 -1.52
N THR A 162 7.93 21.24 -2.58
CA THR A 162 8.39 20.97 -3.95
C THR A 162 9.61 21.81 -4.35
N SER A 163 10.05 22.74 -3.48
CA SER A 163 11.18 23.62 -3.76
C SER A 163 12.51 22.89 -3.58
N VAL A 164 13.54 23.35 -4.31
CA VAL A 164 14.90 22.84 -4.11
C VAL A 164 15.37 23.18 -2.70
N MET A 165 15.80 22.17 -1.95
CA MET A 165 16.30 22.33 -0.58
C MET A 165 17.73 22.86 -0.58
N ILE A 166 18.05 23.72 0.39
CA ILE A 166 19.43 24.20 0.62
C ILE A 166 20.35 23.00 0.80
N GLY A 167 21.48 22.99 0.06
CA GLY A 167 22.45 21.90 0.08
C GLY A 167 22.17 20.76 -0.91
N THR A 168 21.09 20.83 -1.68
CA THR A 168 20.84 19.85 -2.76
C THR A 168 21.73 20.15 -3.97
N SER A 169 22.53 19.18 -4.41
CA SER A 169 23.32 19.29 -5.64
C SER A 169 22.39 19.30 -6.85
N LEU A 170 22.50 20.33 -7.69
CA LEU A 170 21.69 20.50 -8.90
C LEU A 170 22.50 20.25 -10.16
N SER A 171 21.88 19.66 -11.19
CA SER A 171 22.46 19.60 -12.53
C SER A 171 22.39 20.95 -13.24
N SER A 172 23.23 21.16 -14.26
CA SER A 172 23.22 22.40 -15.06
C SER A 172 21.86 22.73 -15.67
N ALA A 173 21.09 21.71 -16.08
CA ALA A 173 19.73 21.89 -16.60
C ALA A 173 18.74 22.34 -15.51
N GLN A 174 18.85 21.80 -14.28
CA GLN A 174 18.02 22.23 -13.15
C GLN A 174 18.36 23.67 -12.74
N MET A 175 19.64 24.03 -12.71
CA MET A 175 20.07 25.41 -12.40
C MET A 175 19.59 26.42 -13.45
N GLN A 176 19.64 26.08 -14.74
CA GLN A 176 19.08 26.92 -15.81
C GLN A 176 17.57 27.13 -15.63
N LYS A 177 16.82 26.06 -15.31
CA LYS A 177 15.38 26.16 -15.04
C LYS A 177 15.06 27.07 -13.84
N VAL A 178 15.85 26.99 -12.77
CA VAL A 178 15.72 27.87 -11.60
C VAL A 178 16.07 29.32 -11.95
N SER A 179 17.10 29.55 -12.76
CA SER A 179 17.46 30.90 -13.23
C SER A 179 16.36 31.54 -14.08
N LEU A 180 15.74 30.77 -14.98
CA LEU A 180 14.63 31.21 -15.83
C LEU A 180 13.37 31.58 -15.02
N LEU A 181 13.15 31.01 -13.84
CA LEU A 181 12.03 31.38 -12.96
C LEU A 181 12.10 32.86 -12.52
N PHE A 182 13.30 33.44 -12.39
CA PHE A 182 13.47 34.85 -12.03
C PHE A 182 13.17 35.83 -13.18
N THR A 183 13.00 35.33 -14.40
CA THR A 183 12.67 36.14 -15.58
C THR A 183 11.19 36.11 -15.95
N VAL A 184 10.38 35.29 -15.28
CA VAL A 184 8.93 35.26 -15.50
C VAL A 184 8.29 36.44 -14.76
N PRO A 185 7.56 37.35 -15.43
CA PRO A 185 6.87 38.43 -14.74
C PRO A 185 5.79 37.83 -13.83
N LEU A 186 5.88 38.12 -12.53
CA LEU A 186 4.80 37.88 -11.58
C LEU A 186 3.63 38.79 -12.00
N ARG A 187 2.59 38.20 -12.61
CA ARG A 187 1.30 38.86 -12.82
C ARG A 187 0.39 38.62 -11.64
#